data_AF-A0A1U9R3P0-F1
#
_entry.id   AF-A0A1U9R3P0-F1
#
_cell.length_a   1.000
_cell.length_b   1.000
_cell.length_c   1.000
_cell.angle_alpha   90.00
_cell.angle_beta   90.00
_cell.angle_gamma   90.00
#
_symmetry.space_group_name_H-M   'P 1'
#
loop_
_entity.id
_entity.type
_entity.pdbx_description
1 polymer ?
#
loop_
_entity_poly.entity_id
_entity_poly.type
_entity_poly.pdbx_seq_one_letter_code
_entity_poly.pdbx_strand_id
1 'polypeptide(L)'
;MTATLRTLITLPRMLRHGAAVGAHLPPDAAVVLDPPAPELRAALTAAYAGDHGPARDLLAQTRVGAEWERRGGCVPRLAESALHSPGWLDAWLAESPHDPDAVLVKAEHCVQQAWEIRTSARASSVSRDQFQAFFALLDDAVPVIGAAAELNPTDPVPWQVALTHARGSQAPREVFDAYWAEATTRAPHHYGCHLSALQYLCDKWYGSHTEMFDFAERAAEHALPGSKLNALPLLAAVEYDVVADGTPAEGDRIDRSRIHAALKRALELSDAYPQGDPEVAGVRNHLALMLVLADRHEEALEQFRAVGVHAAEYPWAYLGDAREEFLEFRAGVRMHVAARVPFFSRPRPPVPQGPPERHRSSPVTPHCLALVAAPPHTVADAALMCGVPLRIAPAPGRSSYVELAADPEPGVRATLLGEDRLTAAADNFTTGEPWPALVLRRTGDRYGFTLLHKGRKVADHDWDPAAPVPDHGAAAATAGTLATVYGLTDTRPVTSLLRGSDDPARRQSALLTALGLPPLPAGFGTRDEVLTTLADARVLARRGFFGGMVDTLSGDPAGRPTLPRRPRWWVLRVAALLLFVPVMAYAWWSPDIGWFRASLSTIATCYIAGQLTGAWRRRGRVKKG
;
A
#
# COMPACT_ATOMS: atom_id res chain seq x y z
N MET A 1 -7.04 -14.71 33.72
CA MET A 1 -5.64 -14.40 34.13
C MET A 1 -4.61 -14.46 33.00
N THR A 2 -4.95 -14.88 31.77
CA THR A 2 -3.98 -15.10 30.66
C THR A 2 -3.90 -13.98 29.62
N ALA A 3 -4.96 -13.19 29.41
CA ALA A 3 -4.99 -12.15 28.37
C ALA A 3 -4.09 -10.94 28.68
N THR A 4 -4.10 -10.44 29.93
CA THR A 4 -3.36 -9.24 30.35
C THR A 4 -1.84 -9.43 30.45
N LEU A 5 -1.37 -10.64 30.75
CA LEU A 5 0.07 -10.99 30.73
C LEU A 5 0.61 -11.16 29.30
N ARG A 6 -0.24 -11.57 28.34
CA ARG A 6 0.11 -11.66 26.92
C ARG A 6 0.45 -10.27 26.38
N THR A 7 -0.41 -9.27 26.62
CA THR A 7 -0.24 -7.89 26.13
C THR A 7 1.04 -7.22 26.65
N LEU A 8 1.47 -7.51 27.88
CA LEU A 8 2.67 -6.94 28.50
C LEU A 8 4.00 -7.37 27.84
N ILE A 9 4.01 -8.51 27.14
CA ILE A 9 5.19 -9.06 26.48
C ILE A 9 5.11 -8.88 24.95
N THR A 10 3.91 -8.84 24.39
CA THR A 10 3.64 -8.66 22.96
C THR A 10 4.21 -7.34 22.43
N LEU A 11 3.87 -6.20 23.05
CA LEU A 11 4.33 -4.88 22.62
C LEU A 11 5.87 -4.75 22.61
N PRO A 12 6.61 -5.12 23.68
CA PRO A 12 8.07 -5.12 23.65
C PRO A 12 8.70 -6.01 22.57
N ARG A 13 8.08 -7.15 22.22
CA ARG A 13 8.57 -8.04 21.15
C ARG A 13 8.37 -7.44 19.77
N MET A 14 7.18 -6.89 19.49
CA MET A 14 6.88 -6.17 18.25
C MET A 14 7.91 -5.05 18.01
N LEU A 15 8.17 -4.25 19.04
CA LEU A 15 9.10 -3.12 18.98
C LEU A 15 10.54 -3.53 18.74
N ARG A 16 10.98 -4.64 19.34
CA ARG A 16 12.36 -5.15 19.22
C ARG A 16 12.60 -5.81 17.87
N HIS A 17 11.63 -6.58 17.38
CA HIS A 17 11.82 -7.45 16.21
C HIS A 17 11.22 -6.89 14.93
N GLY A 18 10.36 -5.86 15.00
CA GLY A 18 9.64 -5.31 13.85
C GLY A 18 10.56 -4.86 12.70
N ALA A 19 11.66 -4.17 13.01
CA ALA A 19 12.63 -3.75 12.00
C ALA A 19 13.32 -4.95 11.32
N ALA A 20 13.65 -6.00 12.07
CA ALA A 20 14.31 -7.19 11.52
C ALA A 20 13.35 -8.03 10.67
N VAL A 21 12.10 -8.17 11.10
CA VAL A 21 11.05 -8.88 10.36
C VAL A 21 10.71 -8.17 9.03
N GLY A 22 10.78 -6.83 9.03
CA GLY A 22 10.53 -5.99 7.86
C GLY A 22 11.72 -5.73 6.95
N ALA A 23 12.93 -6.21 7.25
CA ALA A 23 14.16 -5.80 6.55
C ALA A 23 14.19 -6.12 5.04
N HIS A 24 13.35 -7.04 4.57
CA HIS A 24 13.24 -7.45 3.16
C HIS A 24 11.93 -6.97 2.50
N LEU A 25 11.12 -6.17 3.20
CA LEU A 25 9.96 -5.55 2.59
C LEU A 25 10.41 -4.28 1.86
N PRO A 26 9.90 -4.04 0.64
CA PRO A 26 10.20 -2.83 -0.09
C PRO A 26 9.46 -1.64 0.51
N PRO A 27 9.96 -0.42 0.28
CA PRO A 27 9.37 0.73 0.92
C PRO A 27 7.88 0.96 0.59
N ASP A 28 7.05 1.37 1.56
CA ASP A 28 5.64 1.73 1.40
C ASP A 28 5.47 2.73 0.24
N ALA A 29 6.33 3.76 0.20
CA ALA A 29 6.34 4.79 -0.84
C ALA A 29 6.76 4.29 -2.24
N ALA A 30 7.38 3.11 -2.32
CA ALA A 30 7.76 2.48 -3.59
C ALA A 30 6.67 1.55 -4.14
N VAL A 31 5.63 1.22 -3.36
CA VAL A 31 4.57 0.31 -3.79
C VAL A 31 3.65 1.01 -4.80
N VAL A 32 3.56 0.41 -5.99
CA VAL A 32 2.70 0.78 -7.13
C VAL A 32 1.67 -0.32 -7.36
N LEU A 33 0.43 0.05 -7.67
CA LEU A 33 -0.63 -0.88 -8.04
C LEU A 33 -0.62 -1.14 -9.55
N ASP A 34 -0.68 -2.41 -9.95
CA ASP A 34 -0.83 -2.90 -11.33
C ASP A 34 -0.07 -2.09 -12.39
N PRO A 35 1.26 -1.88 -12.21
CA PRO A 35 2.04 -1.10 -13.15
C PRO A 35 2.05 -1.81 -14.51
N PRO A 36 1.64 -1.14 -15.61
CA PRO A 36 1.65 -1.75 -16.93
C PRO A 36 3.10 -2.04 -17.36
N ALA A 37 3.26 -3.12 -18.13
CA ALA A 37 4.52 -3.43 -18.81
C ALA A 37 4.99 -2.23 -19.64
N PRO A 38 6.32 -2.01 -19.81
CA PRO A 38 6.85 -0.83 -20.48
C PRO A 38 6.25 -0.55 -21.86
N GLU A 39 6.01 -1.59 -22.67
CA GLU A 39 5.42 -1.46 -24.01
C GLU A 39 3.95 -1.04 -23.94
N LEU A 40 3.18 -1.63 -23.02
CA LEU A 40 1.79 -1.24 -22.79
C LEU A 40 1.70 0.18 -22.24
N ARG A 41 2.62 0.58 -21.35
CA ARG A 41 2.70 1.95 -20.82
C ARG A 41 2.97 2.97 -21.92
N ALA A 42 3.90 2.65 -22.83
CA ALA A 42 4.18 3.49 -23.99
C ALA A 42 2.95 3.58 -24.91
N ALA A 43 2.25 2.48 -25.15
CA ALA A 43 1.02 2.45 -25.93
C ALA A 43 -0.10 3.29 -25.30
N LEU A 44 -0.33 3.17 -23.99
CA LEU A 44 -1.31 3.97 -23.26
C LEU A 44 -0.95 5.46 -23.29
N THR A 45 0.33 5.80 -23.12
CA THR A 45 0.80 7.19 -23.18
C THR A 45 0.55 7.81 -24.56
N ALA A 46 0.84 7.07 -25.64
CA ALA A 46 0.59 7.51 -27.01
C ALA A 46 -0.91 7.63 -27.31
N ALA A 47 -1.72 6.68 -26.84
CA ALA A 47 -3.18 6.70 -26.97
C ALA A 47 -3.79 7.95 -26.32
N TYR A 48 -3.33 8.33 -25.11
CA TYR A 48 -3.74 9.59 -24.47
C TYR A 48 -3.32 10.84 -25.26
N ALA A 49 -2.28 10.76 -26.08
CA ALA A 49 -1.87 11.82 -26.99
C ALA A 49 -2.62 11.77 -28.35
N GLY A 50 -3.54 10.82 -28.55
CA GLY A 50 -4.30 10.64 -29.79
C GLY A 50 -3.63 9.74 -30.84
N ASP A 51 -2.48 9.14 -30.52
CA ASP A 51 -1.74 8.26 -31.43
C ASP A 51 -1.99 6.78 -31.11
N HIS A 52 -2.64 6.09 -32.05
CA HIS A 52 -2.97 4.66 -31.93
C HIS A 52 -1.86 3.73 -32.45
N GLY A 53 -0.82 4.26 -33.11
CA GLY A 53 0.24 3.48 -33.75
C GLY A 53 0.93 2.49 -32.79
N PRO A 54 1.39 2.93 -31.61
CA PRO A 54 2.01 2.03 -30.64
C PRO A 54 1.07 0.94 -30.09
N ALA A 55 -0.23 1.23 -29.93
CA ALA A 55 -1.22 0.24 -29.50
C ALA A 55 -1.46 -0.81 -30.60
N ARG A 56 -1.59 -0.36 -31.86
CA ARG A 56 -1.68 -1.23 -33.04
C ARG A 56 -0.48 -2.16 -33.13
N ASP A 57 0.73 -1.61 -33.05
CA ASP A 57 1.96 -2.39 -33.22
C ASP A 57 2.14 -3.42 -32.09
N LEU A 58 1.79 -3.05 -30.84
CA LEU A 58 1.79 -3.98 -29.70
C LEU A 58 0.79 -5.13 -29.89
N LEU A 59 -0.45 -4.83 -30.25
CA LEU A 59 -1.47 -5.88 -30.44
C LEU A 59 -1.18 -6.75 -31.67
N ALA A 60 -0.65 -6.18 -32.74
CA ALA A 60 -0.21 -6.94 -33.90
C ALA A 60 0.92 -7.92 -33.55
N GLN A 61 1.90 -7.52 -32.74
CA GLN A 61 2.97 -8.40 -32.25
C GLN A 61 2.42 -9.56 -31.42
N THR A 62 1.53 -9.27 -30.45
CA THR A 62 0.94 -10.33 -29.62
C THR A 62 0.09 -11.30 -30.44
N ARG A 63 -0.61 -10.82 -31.47
CA ARG A 63 -1.37 -11.64 -32.41
C ARG A 63 -0.48 -12.54 -33.26
N VAL A 64 0.58 -11.99 -33.87
CA VAL A 64 1.52 -12.75 -34.72
C VAL A 64 2.28 -13.80 -33.91
N GLY A 65 2.65 -13.47 -32.67
CA GLY A 65 3.33 -14.39 -31.76
C GLY A 65 2.42 -15.41 -31.07
N ALA A 66 1.09 -15.31 -31.25
CA ALA A 66 0.09 -16.07 -30.49
C ALA A 66 0.28 -15.93 -28.96
N GLU A 67 0.70 -14.75 -28.51
CA GLU A 67 0.91 -14.41 -27.09
C GLU A 67 -0.43 -14.09 -26.41
N TRP A 68 -1.36 -15.05 -26.40
CA TRP A 68 -2.75 -14.83 -26.01
C TRP A 68 -2.90 -14.31 -24.58
N GLU A 69 -2.09 -14.80 -23.63
CA GLU A 69 -2.06 -14.30 -22.25
C GLU A 69 -1.73 -12.80 -22.18
N ARG A 70 -0.67 -12.39 -22.88
CA ARG A 70 -0.25 -10.99 -22.93
C ARG A 70 -1.29 -10.13 -23.63
N ARG A 71 -1.87 -10.63 -24.72
CA ARG A 71 -2.96 -9.97 -25.46
C ARG A 71 -4.18 -9.76 -24.57
N GLY A 72 -4.62 -10.79 -23.85
CA GLY A 72 -5.73 -10.74 -22.90
C GLY A 72 -5.49 -9.80 -21.70
N GLY A 73 -4.24 -9.52 -21.35
CA GLY A 73 -3.87 -8.48 -20.38
C GLY A 73 -3.81 -7.06 -20.96
N CYS A 74 -3.40 -6.90 -22.23
CA CYS A 74 -3.29 -5.59 -22.87
C CYS A 74 -4.64 -5.00 -23.29
N VAL A 75 -5.53 -5.84 -23.85
CA VAL A 75 -6.82 -5.40 -24.43
C VAL A 75 -7.71 -4.69 -23.41
N PRO A 76 -7.94 -5.21 -22.19
CA PRO A 76 -8.74 -4.52 -21.18
C PRO A 76 -8.20 -3.15 -20.78
N ARG A 77 -6.87 -2.99 -20.68
CA ARG A 77 -6.23 -1.72 -20.30
C ARG A 77 -6.32 -0.68 -21.41
N LEU A 78 -6.18 -1.10 -22.66
CA LEU A 78 -6.39 -0.24 -23.82
C LEU A 78 -7.86 0.20 -23.91
N ALA A 79 -8.80 -0.73 -23.75
CA ALA A 79 -10.24 -0.44 -23.73
C ALA A 79 -10.62 0.55 -22.62
N GLU A 80 -10.09 0.37 -21.41
CA GLU A 80 -10.28 1.26 -20.27
C GLU A 80 -9.75 2.68 -20.55
N SER A 81 -8.60 2.80 -21.22
CA SER A 81 -8.08 4.11 -21.63
C SER A 81 -9.00 4.82 -22.62
N ALA A 82 -9.68 4.08 -23.50
CA ALA A 82 -10.63 4.60 -24.46
C ALA A 82 -11.97 5.04 -23.82
N LEU A 83 -12.33 4.55 -22.63
CA LEU A 83 -13.49 5.09 -21.88
C LEU A 83 -13.27 6.57 -21.51
N HIS A 84 -12.03 6.91 -21.14
CA HIS A 84 -11.65 8.26 -20.71
C HIS A 84 -11.26 9.16 -21.88
N SER A 85 -10.75 8.59 -22.97
CA SER A 85 -10.32 9.32 -24.17
C SER A 85 -10.55 8.46 -25.44
N PRO A 86 -11.77 8.46 -26.01
CA PRO A 86 -12.12 7.54 -27.10
C PRO A 86 -11.50 7.89 -28.45
N GLY A 87 -11.02 9.13 -28.63
CA GLY A 87 -10.67 9.67 -29.94
C GLY A 87 -9.57 8.91 -30.69
N TRP A 88 -8.61 8.30 -29.99
CA TRP A 88 -7.56 7.51 -30.63
C TRP A 88 -8.10 6.18 -31.20
N LEU A 89 -9.04 5.53 -30.50
CA LEU A 89 -9.65 4.27 -30.92
C LEU A 89 -10.61 4.51 -32.09
N ASP A 90 -11.40 5.58 -32.04
CA ASP A 90 -12.28 5.97 -33.13
C ASP A 90 -11.47 6.34 -34.39
N ALA A 91 -10.34 7.05 -34.23
CA ALA A 91 -9.45 7.35 -35.34
C ALA A 91 -8.83 6.08 -35.96
N TRP A 92 -8.43 5.11 -35.13
CA TRP A 92 -7.90 3.83 -35.61
C TRP A 92 -8.96 3.05 -36.41
N LEU A 93 -10.18 2.95 -35.88
CA LEU A 93 -11.30 2.30 -36.58
C LEU A 93 -11.71 3.05 -37.85
N ALA A 94 -11.59 4.37 -37.90
CA ALA A 94 -11.87 5.14 -39.11
C ALA A 94 -10.81 4.91 -40.20
N GLU A 95 -9.53 4.77 -39.82
CA GLU A 95 -8.43 4.46 -40.73
C GLU A 95 -8.50 3.01 -41.24
N SER A 96 -8.81 2.06 -40.35
CA SER A 96 -8.84 0.63 -40.64
C SER A 96 -10.05 -0.06 -39.99
N PRO A 97 -11.25 0.02 -40.60
CA PRO A 97 -12.49 -0.48 -39.98
C PRO A 97 -12.55 -1.98 -39.73
N HIS A 98 -11.73 -2.77 -40.43
CA HIS A 98 -11.67 -4.23 -40.32
C HIS A 98 -10.34 -4.70 -39.70
N ASP A 99 -9.63 -3.81 -38.99
CA ASP A 99 -8.44 -4.22 -38.25
C ASP A 99 -8.87 -5.12 -37.07
N PRO A 100 -8.39 -6.37 -36.99
CA PRO A 100 -8.81 -7.32 -35.95
C PRO A 100 -8.42 -6.85 -34.53
N ASP A 101 -7.34 -6.08 -34.39
CA ASP A 101 -6.87 -5.60 -33.10
C ASP A 101 -7.74 -4.42 -32.62
N ALA A 102 -8.06 -3.48 -33.52
CA ALA A 102 -8.95 -2.35 -33.23
C ALA A 102 -10.36 -2.81 -32.86
N VAL A 103 -10.93 -3.75 -33.63
CA VAL A 103 -12.28 -4.27 -33.39
C VAL A 103 -12.34 -5.05 -32.07
N LEU A 104 -11.29 -5.78 -31.71
CA LEU A 104 -11.21 -6.45 -30.40
C LEU A 104 -11.18 -5.45 -29.24
N VAL A 105 -10.37 -4.38 -29.34
CA VAL A 105 -10.36 -3.32 -28.32
C VAL A 105 -11.73 -2.65 -28.23
N LYS A 106 -12.41 -2.44 -29.37
CA LYS A 106 -13.78 -1.90 -29.38
C LYS A 106 -14.78 -2.83 -28.71
N ALA A 107 -14.69 -4.13 -28.94
CA ALA A 107 -15.57 -5.11 -28.30
C ALA A 107 -15.44 -5.08 -26.77
N GLU A 108 -14.20 -5.10 -26.26
CA GLU A 108 -13.93 -4.98 -24.82
C GLU A 108 -14.39 -3.62 -24.27
N HIS A 109 -14.13 -2.53 -25.00
CA HIS A 109 -14.58 -1.19 -24.62
C HIS A 109 -16.11 -1.09 -24.50
N CYS A 110 -16.88 -1.63 -25.44
CA CYS A 110 -18.34 -1.63 -25.36
C CYS A 110 -18.84 -2.39 -24.11
N VAL A 111 -18.22 -3.54 -23.80
CA VAL A 111 -18.56 -4.31 -22.60
C VAL A 111 -18.19 -3.51 -21.34
N GLN A 112 -16.98 -2.96 -21.24
CA GLN A 112 -16.56 -2.17 -20.08
C GLN A 112 -17.43 -0.91 -19.88
N GLN A 113 -17.80 -0.21 -20.96
CA GLN A 113 -18.70 0.93 -20.92
C GLN A 113 -20.05 0.57 -20.27
N ALA A 114 -20.59 -0.60 -20.62
CA ALA A 114 -21.79 -1.09 -19.97
C ALA A 114 -21.57 -1.29 -18.45
N TRP A 115 -20.49 -1.98 -18.06
CA TRP A 115 -20.17 -2.21 -16.65
C TRP A 115 -19.91 -0.93 -15.84
N GLU A 116 -19.36 0.13 -16.48
CA GLU A 116 -19.17 1.44 -15.84
C GLU A 116 -20.51 2.11 -15.50
N ILE A 117 -21.50 2.06 -16.39
CA ILE A 117 -22.85 2.60 -16.15
C ILE A 117 -23.56 1.86 -15.01
N ARG A 118 -23.42 0.52 -14.97
CA ARG A 118 -23.97 -0.29 -13.88
C ARG A 118 -23.29 0.03 -12.55
N THR A 119 -22.05 0.51 -12.58
CA THR A 119 -21.10 0.60 -11.47
C THR A 119 -20.76 -0.78 -10.88
N SER A 120 -19.69 -0.87 -10.09
CA SER A 120 -19.33 -2.08 -9.35
C SER A 120 -20.29 -2.40 -8.19
N ALA A 121 -21.33 -1.59 -7.98
CA ALA A 121 -22.32 -1.79 -6.94
C ALA A 121 -23.15 -3.08 -7.16
N ARG A 122 -23.70 -3.60 -6.06
CA ARG A 122 -24.59 -4.76 -6.08
C ARG A 122 -25.82 -4.48 -6.94
N ALA A 123 -26.39 -5.54 -7.52
CA ALA A 123 -27.62 -5.43 -8.32
C ALA A 123 -28.79 -4.76 -7.55
N SER A 124 -28.88 -4.99 -6.23
CA SER A 124 -29.89 -4.35 -5.36
C SER A 124 -29.67 -2.86 -5.11
N SER A 125 -28.53 -2.31 -5.52
CA SER A 125 -28.13 -0.91 -5.33
C SER A 125 -28.07 -0.11 -6.64
N VAL A 126 -28.44 -0.74 -7.76
CA VAL A 126 -28.44 -0.12 -9.10
C VAL A 126 -29.87 0.30 -9.46
N SER A 127 -30.04 1.52 -9.94
CA SER A 127 -31.36 2.03 -10.34
C SER A 127 -31.90 1.31 -11.59
N ARG A 128 -33.22 1.31 -11.76
CA ARG A 128 -33.87 0.70 -12.94
C ARG A 128 -33.38 1.30 -14.27
N ASP A 129 -33.16 2.61 -14.31
CA ASP A 129 -32.72 3.32 -15.51
C ASP A 129 -31.26 2.93 -15.87
N GLN A 130 -30.40 2.77 -14.87
CA GLN A 130 -29.03 2.25 -15.07
C GLN A 130 -29.03 0.82 -15.59
N PHE A 131 -29.93 -0.05 -15.08
CA PHE A 131 -30.09 -1.40 -15.62
C PHE A 131 -30.55 -1.39 -17.08
N GLN A 132 -31.51 -0.53 -17.44
CA GLN A 132 -31.97 -0.44 -18.82
C GLN A 132 -30.85 0.01 -19.76
N ALA A 133 -30.08 1.04 -19.39
CA ALA A 133 -28.93 1.50 -20.16
C ALA A 133 -27.83 0.43 -20.25
N PHE A 134 -27.57 -0.30 -19.16
CA PHE A 134 -26.63 -1.41 -19.12
C PHE A 134 -26.97 -2.50 -20.13
N PHE A 135 -28.22 -2.98 -20.14
CA PHE A 135 -28.65 -4.02 -21.08
C PHE A 135 -28.60 -3.54 -22.54
N ALA A 136 -29.03 -2.31 -22.81
CA ALA A 136 -28.97 -1.75 -24.16
C ALA A 136 -27.52 -1.72 -24.71
N LEU A 137 -26.55 -1.28 -23.90
CA LEU A 137 -25.14 -1.28 -24.30
C LEU A 137 -24.57 -2.69 -24.51
N LEU A 138 -25.00 -3.67 -23.71
CA LEU A 138 -24.59 -5.06 -23.91
C LEU A 138 -25.18 -5.65 -25.19
N ASP A 139 -26.42 -5.30 -25.56
CA ASP A 139 -27.00 -5.71 -26.83
C ASP A 139 -26.23 -5.11 -28.02
N ASP A 140 -25.84 -3.83 -27.92
CA ASP A 140 -25.02 -3.14 -28.92
C ASP A 140 -23.61 -3.74 -29.06
N ALA A 141 -23.08 -4.38 -28.00
CA ALA A 141 -21.77 -5.02 -28.02
C ALA A 141 -21.73 -6.34 -28.82
N VAL A 142 -22.85 -7.06 -28.92
CA VAL A 142 -22.94 -8.38 -29.58
C VAL A 142 -22.35 -8.41 -31.00
N PRO A 143 -22.75 -7.53 -31.94
CA PRO A 143 -22.20 -7.56 -33.29
C PRO A 143 -20.69 -7.27 -33.33
N VAL A 144 -20.18 -6.45 -32.40
CA VAL A 144 -18.75 -6.11 -32.34
C VAL A 144 -17.93 -7.29 -31.80
N ILE A 145 -18.44 -7.99 -30.79
CA ILE A 145 -17.83 -9.22 -30.26
C ILE A 145 -17.76 -10.29 -31.36
N GLY A 146 -18.86 -10.49 -32.11
CA GLY A 146 -18.90 -11.40 -33.25
C GLY A 146 -17.87 -11.05 -34.32
N ALA A 147 -17.82 -9.78 -34.72
CA ALA A 147 -16.83 -9.31 -35.69
C ALA A 147 -15.38 -9.52 -35.21
N ALA A 148 -15.09 -9.26 -33.93
CA ALA A 148 -13.76 -9.50 -33.37
C ALA A 148 -13.36 -10.99 -33.45
N ALA A 149 -14.30 -11.90 -33.17
CA ALA A 149 -14.07 -13.34 -33.27
C ALA A 149 -13.89 -13.82 -34.72
N GLU A 150 -14.61 -13.22 -35.68
CA GLU A 150 -14.52 -13.57 -37.11
C GLU A 150 -13.23 -13.05 -37.77
N LEU A 151 -12.76 -11.85 -37.39
CA LEU A 151 -11.56 -11.24 -37.97
C LEU A 151 -10.25 -11.92 -37.57
N ASN A 152 -10.23 -12.65 -36.44
CA ASN A 152 -9.11 -13.48 -36.02
C ASN A 152 -9.59 -14.80 -35.40
N PRO A 153 -9.99 -15.79 -36.22
CA PRO A 153 -10.67 -17.01 -35.73
C PRO A 153 -9.85 -17.89 -34.81
N THR A 154 -8.54 -17.72 -34.69
CA THR A 154 -7.68 -18.49 -33.77
C THR A 154 -7.54 -17.82 -32.41
N ASP A 155 -7.99 -16.57 -32.26
CA ASP A 155 -7.82 -15.76 -31.06
C ASP A 155 -8.81 -16.18 -29.96
N PRO A 156 -8.35 -16.56 -28.75
CA PRO A 156 -9.24 -16.84 -27.64
C PRO A 156 -9.78 -15.56 -26.97
N VAL A 157 -9.15 -14.40 -27.15
CA VAL A 157 -9.48 -13.18 -26.41
C VAL A 157 -10.88 -12.62 -26.71
N PRO A 158 -11.40 -12.62 -27.96
CA PRO A 158 -12.81 -12.29 -28.21
C PRO A 158 -13.79 -13.13 -27.38
N TRP A 159 -13.46 -14.39 -27.10
CA TRP A 159 -14.29 -15.28 -26.27
C TRP A 159 -14.17 -14.97 -24.77
N GLN A 160 -13.03 -14.44 -24.30
CA GLN A 160 -12.95 -13.84 -22.97
C GLN A 160 -13.94 -12.68 -22.83
N VAL A 161 -14.01 -11.79 -23.84
CA VAL A 161 -14.98 -10.68 -23.90
C VAL A 161 -16.42 -11.22 -23.93
N ALA A 162 -16.69 -12.24 -24.75
CA ALA A 162 -17.99 -12.88 -24.86
C ALA A 162 -18.46 -13.53 -23.55
N LEU A 163 -17.57 -14.17 -22.79
CA LEU A 163 -17.88 -14.74 -21.47
C LEU A 163 -18.20 -13.65 -20.44
N THR A 164 -17.45 -12.54 -20.46
CA THR A 164 -17.74 -11.35 -19.63
C THR A 164 -19.08 -10.72 -19.99
N HIS A 165 -19.38 -10.62 -21.29
CA HIS A 165 -20.67 -10.17 -21.82
C HIS A 165 -21.81 -11.08 -21.36
N ALA A 166 -21.69 -12.40 -21.55
CA ALA A 166 -22.70 -13.40 -21.17
C ALA A 166 -23.09 -13.30 -19.69
N ARG A 167 -22.12 -13.03 -18.81
CA ARG A 167 -22.37 -12.77 -17.39
C ARG A 167 -23.24 -11.53 -17.17
N GLY A 168 -22.93 -10.44 -17.86
CA GLY A 168 -23.66 -9.17 -17.75
C GLY A 168 -25.05 -9.23 -18.37
N SER A 169 -25.19 -9.85 -19.54
CA SER A 169 -26.42 -9.91 -20.33
C SER A 169 -27.42 -10.96 -19.82
N GLN A 170 -27.07 -11.68 -18.76
CA GLN A 170 -27.85 -12.81 -18.25
C GLN A 170 -28.09 -13.89 -19.30
N ALA A 171 -27.05 -14.20 -20.07
CA ALA A 171 -27.14 -15.21 -21.10
C ALA A 171 -27.54 -16.57 -20.50
N PRO A 172 -28.37 -17.37 -21.19
CA PRO A 172 -28.66 -18.74 -20.77
C PRO A 172 -27.40 -19.60 -20.73
N ARG A 173 -27.45 -20.68 -19.94
CA ARG A 173 -26.33 -21.61 -19.75
C ARG A 173 -25.81 -22.18 -21.09
N GLU A 174 -26.69 -22.43 -22.03
CA GLU A 174 -26.35 -22.99 -23.35
C GLU A 174 -25.47 -22.03 -24.16
N VAL A 175 -25.71 -20.71 -24.04
CA VAL A 175 -24.90 -19.69 -24.71
C VAL A 175 -23.53 -19.58 -24.05
N PHE A 176 -23.49 -19.59 -22.72
CA PHE A 176 -22.23 -19.65 -21.96
C PHE A 176 -21.40 -20.87 -22.34
N ASP A 177 -21.99 -22.07 -22.37
CA ASP A 177 -21.29 -23.31 -22.70
C ASP A 177 -20.76 -23.29 -24.14
N ALA A 178 -21.48 -22.66 -25.09
CA ALA A 178 -21.00 -22.47 -26.45
C ALA A 178 -19.78 -21.54 -26.51
N TYR A 179 -19.82 -20.38 -25.83
CA TYR A 179 -18.66 -19.47 -25.76
C TYR A 179 -17.46 -20.11 -25.06
N TRP A 180 -17.72 -20.91 -24.01
CA TRP A 180 -16.70 -21.66 -23.31
C TRP A 180 -16.03 -22.71 -24.19
N ALA A 181 -16.82 -23.43 -25.01
CA ALA A 181 -16.29 -24.39 -25.97
C ALA A 181 -15.41 -23.72 -27.03
N GLU A 182 -15.82 -22.55 -27.54
CA GLU A 182 -15.02 -21.78 -28.50
C GLU A 182 -13.69 -21.28 -27.89
N ALA A 183 -13.73 -20.78 -26.65
CA ALA A 183 -12.52 -20.35 -25.92
C ALA A 183 -11.53 -21.51 -25.72
N THR A 184 -12.02 -22.64 -25.20
CA THR A 184 -11.19 -23.81 -24.87
C THR A 184 -10.70 -24.57 -26.09
N THR A 185 -11.44 -24.55 -27.21
CA THR A 185 -10.98 -25.13 -28.48
C THR A 185 -9.75 -24.40 -29.03
N ARG A 186 -9.68 -23.07 -28.85
CA ARG A 186 -8.55 -22.24 -29.33
C ARG A 186 -7.36 -22.25 -28.38
N ALA A 187 -7.64 -22.06 -27.09
CA ALA A 187 -6.61 -22.01 -26.07
C ALA A 187 -7.13 -22.65 -24.77
N PRO A 188 -6.99 -23.97 -24.61
CA PRO A 188 -7.49 -24.72 -23.45
C PRO A 188 -6.99 -24.18 -22.11
N HIS A 189 -5.83 -23.52 -22.10
CA HIS A 189 -5.18 -23.02 -20.90
C HIS A 189 -5.19 -21.49 -20.74
N HIS A 190 -6.00 -20.76 -21.53
CA HIS A 190 -6.03 -19.29 -21.47
C HIS A 190 -6.63 -18.77 -20.17
N TYR A 191 -5.81 -18.22 -19.29
CA TYR A 191 -6.17 -17.83 -17.93
C TYR A 191 -7.31 -16.82 -17.87
N GLY A 192 -7.31 -15.82 -18.77
CA GLY A 192 -8.37 -14.81 -18.83
C GLY A 192 -9.75 -15.40 -19.13
N CYS A 193 -9.83 -16.38 -20.04
CA CYS A 193 -11.10 -17.07 -20.34
C CYS A 193 -11.58 -17.89 -19.14
N HIS A 194 -10.66 -18.61 -18.48
CA HIS A 194 -11.00 -19.38 -17.28
C HIS A 194 -11.47 -18.48 -16.14
N LEU A 195 -10.90 -17.28 -15.98
CA LEU A 195 -11.32 -16.32 -14.96
C LEU A 195 -12.73 -15.76 -15.25
N SER A 196 -13.01 -15.38 -16.50
CA SER A 196 -14.35 -14.95 -16.91
C SER A 196 -15.39 -16.06 -16.71
N ALA A 197 -15.03 -17.31 -17.05
CA ALA A 197 -15.89 -18.47 -16.85
C ALA A 197 -16.15 -18.76 -15.36
N LEU A 198 -15.11 -18.73 -14.52
CA LEU A 198 -15.23 -18.89 -13.07
C LEU A 198 -16.25 -17.88 -12.49
N GLN A 199 -16.16 -16.62 -12.92
CA GLN A 199 -17.07 -15.57 -12.45
C GLN A 199 -18.52 -15.79 -12.86
N TYR A 200 -18.79 -16.30 -14.07
CA TYR A 200 -20.15 -16.65 -14.48
C TYR A 200 -20.76 -17.75 -13.58
N LEU A 201 -19.93 -18.72 -13.19
CA LEU A 201 -20.31 -19.88 -12.39
C LEU A 201 -20.39 -19.61 -10.88
N CYS A 202 -20.13 -18.37 -10.43
CA CYS A 202 -20.29 -18.00 -9.03
C CYS A 202 -21.78 -17.99 -8.64
N ASP A 203 -22.08 -18.28 -7.36
CA ASP A 203 -23.44 -18.29 -6.81
C ASP A 203 -24.18 -16.96 -6.99
N LYS A 204 -23.48 -15.84 -6.81
CA LYS A 204 -24.05 -14.48 -7.01
C LYS A 204 -24.47 -14.18 -8.45
N TRP A 205 -24.16 -15.07 -9.39
CA TRP A 205 -24.47 -14.98 -10.81
C TRP A 205 -25.41 -16.13 -11.22
N TYR A 206 -24.91 -17.13 -11.96
CA TYR A 206 -25.76 -18.19 -12.53
C TYR A 206 -25.31 -19.60 -12.16
N GLY A 207 -24.34 -19.73 -11.26
CA GLY A 207 -23.86 -21.03 -10.78
C GLY A 207 -24.13 -21.24 -9.30
N SER A 208 -23.23 -21.95 -8.64
CA SER A 208 -23.25 -22.24 -7.20
C SER A 208 -21.83 -22.28 -6.67
N HIS A 209 -21.64 -22.20 -5.35
CA HIS A 209 -20.29 -22.36 -4.79
C HIS A 209 -19.68 -23.70 -5.15
N THR A 210 -20.47 -24.78 -5.11
CA THR A 210 -20.02 -26.12 -5.49
C THR A 210 -19.56 -26.17 -6.94
N GLU A 211 -20.37 -25.65 -7.87
CA GLU A 211 -20.02 -25.65 -9.30
C GLU A 211 -18.77 -24.81 -9.60
N MET A 212 -18.67 -23.63 -8.98
CA MET A 212 -17.51 -22.73 -9.10
C MET A 212 -16.21 -23.42 -8.67
N PHE A 213 -16.20 -24.06 -7.49
CA PHE A 213 -15.02 -24.77 -7.01
C PHE A 213 -14.69 -25.99 -7.88
N ASP A 214 -15.70 -26.77 -8.28
CA ASP A 214 -15.51 -27.94 -9.14
C ASP A 214 -14.89 -27.55 -10.48
N PHE A 215 -15.33 -26.42 -11.06
CA PHE A 215 -14.73 -25.86 -12.27
C PHE A 215 -13.27 -25.47 -12.04
N ALA A 216 -13.00 -24.70 -10.98
CA ALA A 216 -11.66 -24.21 -10.65
C ALA A 216 -10.66 -25.34 -10.39
N GLU A 217 -11.09 -26.38 -9.66
CA GLU A 217 -10.26 -27.54 -9.33
C GLU A 217 -9.96 -28.37 -10.57
N ARG A 218 -10.97 -28.67 -11.41
CA ARG A 218 -10.74 -29.36 -12.69
C ARG A 218 -9.79 -28.59 -13.60
N ALA A 219 -9.94 -27.27 -13.71
CA ALA A 219 -9.06 -26.45 -14.53
C ALA A 219 -7.60 -26.51 -14.03
N ALA A 220 -7.39 -26.46 -12.72
CA ALA A 220 -6.07 -26.59 -12.11
C ALA A 220 -5.48 -28.01 -12.24
N GLU A 221 -6.28 -29.07 -12.14
CA GLU A 221 -5.83 -30.47 -12.29
C GLU A 221 -5.31 -30.79 -13.69
N HIS A 222 -5.88 -30.17 -14.72
CA HIS A 222 -5.44 -30.33 -16.11
C HIS A 222 -4.32 -29.38 -16.50
N ALA A 223 -3.92 -28.46 -15.61
CA ALA A 223 -2.89 -27.47 -15.90
C ALA A 223 -1.47 -28.02 -15.68
N LEU A 224 -0.53 -27.57 -16.50
CA LEU A 224 0.89 -27.86 -16.29
C LEU A 224 1.42 -27.18 -15.01
N PRO A 225 2.47 -27.72 -14.37
CA PRO A 225 3.19 -27.03 -13.30
C PRO A 225 3.61 -25.62 -13.73
N GLY A 226 3.41 -24.63 -12.87
CA GLY A 226 3.71 -23.23 -13.15
C GLY A 226 2.64 -22.47 -13.94
N SER A 227 1.60 -23.12 -14.46
CA SER A 227 0.47 -22.41 -15.09
C SER A 227 -0.33 -21.61 -14.08
N LYS A 228 -0.75 -20.38 -14.44
CA LYS A 228 -1.63 -19.53 -13.62
C LYS A 228 -2.98 -20.18 -13.30
N LEU A 229 -3.44 -21.15 -14.08
CA LEU A 229 -4.67 -21.90 -13.78
C LEU A 229 -4.62 -22.61 -12.44
N ASN A 230 -3.43 -22.94 -11.93
CA ASN A 230 -3.26 -23.47 -10.58
C ASN A 230 -3.76 -22.52 -9.48
N ALA A 231 -3.92 -21.22 -9.78
CA ALA A 231 -4.50 -20.23 -8.88
C ALA A 231 -6.03 -20.17 -8.91
N LEU A 232 -6.73 -20.81 -9.86
CA LEU A 232 -8.19 -20.72 -9.93
C LEU A 232 -8.90 -21.18 -8.65
N PRO A 233 -8.49 -22.29 -7.98
CA PRO A 233 -9.10 -22.68 -6.71
C PRO A 233 -8.90 -21.62 -5.61
N LEU A 234 -7.79 -20.89 -5.62
CA LEU A 234 -7.57 -19.77 -4.70
C LEU A 234 -8.56 -18.65 -4.99
N LEU A 235 -8.79 -18.31 -6.26
CA LEU A 235 -9.75 -17.26 -6.63
C LEU A 235 -11.19 -17.67 -6.29
N ALA A 236 -11.56 -18.94 -6.46
CA ALA A 236 -12.83 -19.47 -5.98
C ALA A 236 -12.96 -19.34 -4.45
N ALA A 237 -11.87 -19.59 -3.71
CA ALA A 237 -11.86 -19.42 -2.26
C ALA A 237 -11.97 -17.96 -1.82
N VAL A 238 -11.33 -17.03 -2.53
CA VAL A 238 -11.48 -15.59 -2.28
C VAL A 238 -12.92 -15.16 -2.56
N GLU A 239 -13.48 -15.59 -3.68
CA GLU A 239 -14.87 -15.29 -4.01
C GLU A 239 -15.83 -15.79 -2.92
N TYR A 240 -15.61 -17.01 -2.42
CA TYR A 240 -16.43 -17.60 -1.35
C TYR A 240 -16.25 -16.94 0.03
N ASP A 241 -15.02 -16.71 0.48
CA ASP A 241 -14.74 -16.22 1.85
C ASP A 241 -14.82 -14.68 1.96
N VAL A 242 -14.61 -13.94 0.87
CA VAL A 242 -14.44 -12.48 0.88
C VAL A 242 -15.54 -11.74 0.12
N VAL A 243 -15.98 -12.27 -1.02
CA VAL A 243 -16.86 -11.53 -1.96
C VAL A 243 -18.32 -11.95 -1.85
N ALA A 244 -18.58 -13.23 -1.54
CA ALA A 244 -19.93 -13.77 -1.42
C ALA A 244 -20.71 -13.09 -0.27
N ASP A 245 -21.98 -12.80 -0.52
CA ASP A 245 -22.86 -12.15 0.43
C ASP A 245 -23.74 -13.17 1.16
N GLY A 246 -23.83 -13.03 2.48
CA GLY A 246 -24.69 -13.86 3.32
C GLY A 246 -24.03 -15.17 3.77
N THR A 247 -24.67 -15.84 4.73
CA THR A 247 -24.23 -17.16 5.17
C THR A 247 -24.74 -18.20 4.18
N PRO A 248 -23.86 -19.02 3.58
CA PRO A 248 -24.27 -20.10 2.68
C PRO A 248 -25.26 -21.02 3.39
N ALA A 249 -26.29 -21.47 2.67
CA ALA A 249 -27.18 -22.50 3.17
C ALA A 249 -26.38 -23.76 3.55
N GLU A 250 -26.85 -24.53 4.54
CA GLU A 250 -26.06 -25.64 5.12
C GLU A 250 -25.61 -26.68 4.08
N GLY A 251 -26.37 -26.87 3.00
CA GLY A 251 -26.04 -27.76 1.88
C GLY A 251 -25.09 -27.19 0.80
N ASP A 252 -24.76 -25.90 0.84
CA ASP A 252 -23.85 -25.24 -0.11
C ASP A 252 -22.56 -24.73 0.56
N ARG A 253 -22.29 -25.23 1.77
CA ARG A 253 -21.04 -24.93 2.49
C ARG A 253 -19.90 -25.72 1.88
N ILE A 254 -18.86 -25.00 1.48
CA ILE A 254 -17.64 -25.60 0.95
C ILE A 254 -16.79 -26.12 2.12
N ASP A 255 -16.33 -27.36 2.00
CA ASP A 255 -15.41 -27.94 2.99
C ASP A 255 -14.12 -27.11 3.05
N ARG A 256 -13.72 -26.70 4.26
CA ARG A 256 -12.46 -25.99 4.50
C ARG A 256 -11.26 -26.75 3.96
N SER A 257 -11.31 -28.07 3.84
CA SER A 257 -10.24 -28.87 3.23
C SER A 257 -9.93 -28.45 1.79
N ARG A 258 -10.94 -28.09 0.99
CA ARG A 258 -10.79 -27.56 -0.39
C ARG A 258 -10.06 -26.22 -0.39
N ILE A 259 -10.40 -25.32 0.54
CA ILE A 259 -9.73 -24.03 0.68
C ILE A 259 -8.27 -24.22 1.12
N HIS A 260 -7.97 -25.15 2.03
CA HIS A 260 -6.58 -25.45 2.41
C HIS A 260 -5.78 -26.02 1.23
N ALA A 261 -6.39 -26.86 0.41
CA ALA A 261 -5.77 -27.39 -0.82
C ALA A 261 -5.49 -26.27 -1.83
N ALA A 262 -6.43 -25.33 -2.00
CA ALA A 262 -6.26 -24.16 -2.84
C ALA A 262 -5.08 -23.27 -2.39
N LEU A 263 -4.96 -23.00 -1.08
CA LEU A 263 -3.83 -22.24 -0.53
C LEU A 263 -2.49 -22.95 -0.77
N LYS A 264 -2.46 -24.27 -0.57
CA LYS A 264 -1.25 -25.06 -0.81
C LYS A 264 -0.82 -24.98 -2.28
N ARG A 265 -1.76 -25.19 -3.20
CA ARG A 265 -1.49 -25.13 -4.65
C ARG A 265 -1.04 -23.72 -5.08
N ALA A 266 -1.63 -22.68 -4.52
CA ALA A 266 -1.22 -21.31 -4.81
C ALA A 266 0.16 -20.94 -4.23
N LEU A 267 0.54 -21.50 -3.07
CA LEU A 267 1.91 -21.38 -2.54
C LEU A 267 2.92 -22.05 -3.50
N GLU A 268 2.64 -23.28 -3.94
CA GLU A 268 3.47 -24.00 -4.91
C GLU A 268 3.62 -23.21 -6.23
N LEU A 269 2.54 -22.58 -6.70
CA LEU A 269 2.58 -21.70 -7.86
C LEU A 269 3.43 -20.44 -7.59
N SER A 270 3.25 -19.77 -6.44
CA SER A 270 4.00 -18.56 -6.10
C SER A 270 5.51 -18.82 -6.04
N ASP A 271 5.91 -19.97 -5.49
CA ASP A 271 7.31 -20.40 -5.37
C ASP A 271 7.95 -20.76 -6.72
N ALA A 272 7.16 -21.09 -7.74
CA ALA A 272 7.64 -21.39 -9.08
C ALA A 272 8.09 -20.12 -9.86
N TYR A 273 7.72 -18.94 -9.39
CA TYR A 273 8.03 -17.65 -10.04
C TYR A 273 9.05 -16.84 -9.23
N PRO A 274 9.93 -16.06 -9.89
CA PRO A 274 10.81 -15.12 -9.20
C PRO A 274 10.05 -14.12 -8.33
N GLN A 275 10.70 -13.63 -7.27
CA GLN A 275 10.18 -12.52 -6.46
C GLN A 275 9.98 -11.27 -7.34
N GLY A 276 8.85 -10.58 -7.17
CA GLY A 276 8.50 -9.37 -7.91
C GLY A 276 8.03 -9.60 -9.35
N ASP A 277 7.87 -10.86 -9.77
CA ASP A 277 7.34 -11.20 -11.09
C ASP A 277 5.88 -10.69 -11.24
N PRO A 278 5.62 -9.79 -12.22
CA PRO A 278 4.30 -9.20 -12.41
C PRO A 278 3.25 -10.22 -12.88
N GLU A 279 3.65 -11.34 -13.50
CA GLU A 279 2.74 -12.34 -14.05
C GLU A 279 1.87 -13.00 -12.96
N VAL A 280 2.42 -13.14 -11.75
CA VAL A 280 1.74 -13.74 -10.59
C VAL A 280 1.49 -12.74 -9.46
N ALA A 281 1.68 -11.44 -9.70
CA ALA A 281 1.47 -10.41 -8.69
C ALA A 281 0.03 -10.46 -8.14
N GLY A 282 -0.98 -10.56 -9.02
CA GLY A 282 -2.38 -10.72 -8.63
C GLY A 282 -2.61 -11.95 -7.74
N VAL A 283 -2.05 -13.10 -8.13
CA VAL A 283 -2.16 -14.36 -7.36
C VAL A 283 -1.54 -14.21 -5.97
N ARG A 284 -0.35 -13.60 -5.88
CA ARG A 284 0.35 -13.38 -4.60
C ARG A 284 -0.43 -12.48 -3.65
N ASN A 285 -1.09 -11.44 -4.18
CA ASN A 285 -1.94 -10.55 -3.38
C ASN A 285 -3.19 -11.27 -2.85
N HIS A 286 -3.86 -12.06 -3.69
CA HIS A 286 -4.99 -12.92 -3.27
C HIS A 286 -4.56 -13.95 -2.22
N LEU A 287 -3.40 -14.57 -2.43
CA LEU A 287 -2.84 -15.56 -1.50
C LEU A 287 -2.46 -14.92 -0.17
N ALA A 288 -1.86 -13.73 -0.18
CA ALA A 288 -1.52 -12.99 1.03
C ALA A 288 -2.77 -12.70 1.88
N LEU A 289 -3.85 -12.19 1.26
CA LEU A 289 -5.12 -11.95 1.97
C LEU A 289 -5.66 -13.24 2.59
N MET A 290 -5.77 -14.32 1.81
CA MET A 290 -6.34 -15.58 2.32
C MET A 290 -5.48 -16.23 3.40
N LEU A 291 -4.15 -16.11 3.35
CA LEU A 291 -3.25 -16.57 4.41
C LEU A 291 -3.44 -15.75 5.70
N VAL A 292 -3.71 -14.44 5.59
CA VAL A 292 -4.06 -13.61 6.75
C VAL A 292 -5.38 -14.06 7.37
N LEU A 293 -6.41 -14.29 6.56
CA LEU A 293 -7.71 -14.79 7.04
C LEU A 293 -7.61 -16.17 7.70
N ALA A 294 -6.60 -16.96 7.32
CA ALA A 294 -6.29 -18.26 7.91
C ALA A 294 -5.34 -18.22 9.15
N ASP A 295 -4.99 -17.04 9.71
CA ASP A 295 -3.97 -16.84 10.77
C ASP A 295 -2.57 -17.40 10.42
N ARG A 296 -2.28 -17.60 9.12
CA ARG A 296 -0.99 -18.10 8.59
C ARG A 296 -0.03 -16.94 8.27
N HIS A 297 0.18 -16.07 9.25
CA HIS A 297 0.87 -14.79 9.05
C HIS A 297 2.35 -14.88 8.64
N GLU A 298 3.05 -15.95 9.00
CA GLU A 298 4.45 -16.14 8.56
C GLU A 298 4.52 -16.35 7.04
N GLU A 299 3.63 -17.17 6.51
CA GLU A 299 3.54 -17.43 5.07
C GLU A 299 2.99 -16.20 4.33
N ALA A 300 2.01 -15.49 4.92
CA ALA A 300 1.53 -14.22 4.38
C ALA A 300 2.66 -13.18 4.28
N LEU A 301 3.56 -13.12 5.26
CA LEU A 301 4.71 -12.22 5.24
C LEU A 301 5.66 -12.55 4.07
N GLU A 302 5.90 -13.84 3.80
CA GLU A 302 6.70 -14.23 2.64
C GLU A 302 6.01 -13.83 1.33
N GLN A 303 4.67 -13.92 1.25
CA GLN A 303 3.95 -13.42 0.06
C GLN A 303 4.07 -11.90 -0.09
N PHE A 304 3.98 -11.11 0.99
CA PHE A 304 4.21 -9.66 0.91
C PHE A 304 5.63 -9.30 0.46
N ARG A 305 6.64 -10.11 0.81
CA ARG A 305 8.00 -9.98 0.25
C ARG A 305 8.01 -10.35 -1.21
N ALA A 306 7.39 -11.48 -1.58
CA ALA A 306 7.33 -11.99 -2.94
C ALA A 306 6.62 -11.04 -3.92
N VAL A 307 5.60 -10.29 -3.46
CA VAL A 307 4.93 -9.23 -4.24
C VAL A 307 5.91 -8.11 -4.61
N GLY A 308 6.79 -7.72 -3.69
CA GLY A 308 7.74 -6.64 -3.95
C GLY A 308 7.05 -5.27 -4.06
N VAL A 309 7.52 -4.44 -5.00
CA VAL A 309 7.05 -3.06 -5.22
C VAL A 309 5.81 -2.97 -6.10
N HIS A 310 5.46 -4.05 -6.81
CA HIS A 310 4.35 -4.07 -7.74
C HIS A 310 3.20 -4.88 -7.13
N ALA A 311 2.37 -4.20 -6.35
CA ALA A 311 1.17 -4.79 -5.76
C ALA A 311 0.04 -4.83 -6.80
N ALA A 312 -0.95 -5.68 -6.57
CA ALA A 312 -2.16 -5.74 -7.38
C ALA A 312 -3.29 -4.99 -6.66
N GLU A 313 -4.19 -4.36 -7.42
CA GLU A 313 -5.37 -3.67 -6.90
C GLU A 313 -6.30 -4.64 -6.16
N TYR A 314 -6.57 -5.79 -6.78
CA TYR A 314 -7.36 -6.85 -6.17
C TYR A 314 -6.45 -7.86 -5.44
N PRO A 315 -6.83 -8.31 -4.24
CA PRO A 315 -8.19 -8.26 -3.67
C PRO A 315 -8.49 -7.03 -2.80
N TRP A 316 -7.54 -6.11 -2.60
CA TRP A 316 -7.62 -5.05 -1.60
C TRP A 316 -8.73 -4.04 -1.88
N ALA A 317 -9.04 -3.80 -3.16
CA ALA A 317 -10.19 -3.00 -3.57
C ALA A 317 -11.56 -3.53 -3.08
N TYR A 318 -11.66 -4.80 -2.66
CA TYR A 318 -12.87 -5.32 -2.00
C TYR A 318 -13.05 -4.78 -0.57
N LEU A 319 -11.97 -4.33 0.07
CA LEU A 319 -11.93 -3.92 1.47
C LEU A 319 -11.97 -2.39 1.64
N GLY A 320 -11.39 -1.64 0.70
CA GLY A 320 -11.24 -0.19 0.78
C GLY A 320 -10.36 0.37 -0.34
N ASP A 321 -9.63 1.45 -0.06
CA ASP A 321 -8.58 1.93 -0.97
C ASP A 321 -7.49 0.86 -1.08
N ALA A 322 -7.30 0.33 -2.29
CA ALA A 322 -6.49 -0.87 -2.49
C ALA A 322 -5.04 -0.73 -2.00
N ARG A 323 -4.44 0.46 -2.18
CA ARG A 323 -3.06 0.69 -1.77
C ARG A 323 -2.96 0.85 -0.26
N GLU A 324 -3.88 1.59 0.34
CA GLU A 324 -3.96 1.75 1.80
C GLU A 324 -4.14 0.38 2.48
N GLU A 325 -5.15 -0.39 2.06
CA GLU A 325 -5.45 -1.72 2.60
C GLU A 325 -4.27 -2.69 2.46
N PHE A 326 -3.63 -2.75 1.29
CA PHE A 326 -2.43 -3.57 1.11
C PHE A 326 -1.33 -3.22 2.13
N LEU A 327 -1.05 -1.93 2.32
CA LEU A 327 -0.01 -1.46 3.23
C LEU A 327 -0.38 -1.71 4.69
N GLU A 328 -1.64 -1.55 5.06
CA GLU A 328 -2.14 -1.82 6.40
C GLU A 328 -2.03 -3.31 6.76
N PHE A 329 -2.49 -4.20 5.88
CA PHE A 329 -2.37 -5.65 6.09
C PHE A 329 -0.91 -6.09 6.15
N ARG A 330 -0.05 -5.55 5.27
CA ARG A 330 1.39 -5.81 5.29
C ARG A 330 2.04 -5.40 6.61
N ALA A 331 1.70 -4.21 7.12
CA ALA A 331 2.17 -3.72 8.40
C ALA A 331 1.65 -4.57 9.57
N GLY A 332 0.37 -4.93 9.57
CA GLY A 332 -0.28 -5.78 10.56
C GLY A 332 0.36 -7.17 10.64
N VAL A 333 0.59 -7.82 9.50
CA VAL A 333 1.28 -9.11 9.42
C VAL A 333 2.70 -9.03 9.96
N ARG A 334 3.47 -8.03 9.55
CA ARG A 334 4.83 -7.79 10.08
C ARG A 334 4.83 -7.69 11.60
N MET A 335 3.86 -6.97 12.15
CA MET A 335 3.72 -6.77 13.59
C MET A 335 3.32 -8.07 14.31
N HIS A 336 2.41 -8.87 13.75
CA HIS A 336 2.00 -10.15 14.33
C HIS A 336 3.14 -11.17 14.35
N VAL A 337 3.90 -11.28 13.26
CA VAL A 337 5.09 -12.14 13.20
C VAL A 337 6.12 -11.68 14.23
N ALA A 338 6.40 -10.37 14.32
CA ALA A 338 7.33 -9.83 15.31
C ALA A 338 6.90 -10.11 16.78
N ALA A 339 5.59 -10.11 17.07
CA ALA A 339 5.06 -10.46 18.39
C ALA A 339 5.33 -11.93 18.80
N ARG A 340 5.38 -12.84 17.81
CA ARG A 340 5.62 -14.28 18.04
C ARG A 340 7.10 -14.60 18.24
N VAL A 341 8.02 -13.76 17.77
CA VAL A 341 9.47 -13.94 17.98
C VAL A 341 9.82 -13.81 19.48
N PRO A 342 10.51 -14.80 20.09
CA PRO A 342 10.88 -14.72 21.50
C PRO A 342 11.73 -13.48 21.81
N PHE A 343 11.46 -12.83 22.94
CA PHE A 343 12.06 -11.53 23.27
C PHE A 343 13.60 -11.55 23.31
N PHE A 344 14.19 -12.64 23.80
CA PHE A 344 15.64 -12.78 23.93
C PHE A 344 16.32 -13.41 22.71
N SER A 345 15.57 -13.75 21.65
CA SER A 345 16.18 -14.18 20.40
C SER A 345 17.03 -13.04 19.83
N ARG A 346 18.22 -13.37 19.31
CA ARG A 346 18.96 -12.42 18.48
C ARG A 346 18.19 -12.26 17.17
N PRO A 347 17.94 -11.04 16.68
CA PRO A 347 17.45 -10.85 15.33
C PRO A 347 18.42 -11.57 14.39
N ARG A 348 17.92 -12.52 13.58
CA ARG A 348 18.75 -13.12 12.54
C ARG A 348 19.11 -11.99 11.58
N PRO A 349 20.38 -11.64 11.39
CA PRO A 349 20.74 -10.66 10.38
C PRO A 349 20.23 -11.17 9.03
N PRO A 350 19.80 -10.26 8.13
CA PRO A 350 19.36 -10.64 6.80
C PRO A 350 20.44 -11.53 6.17
N VAL A 351 20.06 -12.70 5.66
CA VAL A 351 20.99 -13.54 4.89
C VAL A 351 21.30 -12.75 3.62
N PRO A 352 22.54 -12.30 3.39
CA PRO A 352 22.86 -11.58 2.18
C PRO A 352 22.71 -12.56 1.00
N GLN A 353 21.73 -12.32 0.14
CA GLN A 353 21.72 -12.92 -1.18
C GLN A 353 22.69 -12.11 -2.06
N GLY A 354 23.86 -12.68 -2.34
CA GLY A 354 24.84 -12.15 -3.29
C GLY A 354 25.77 -11.05 -2.75
N PRO A 355 26.93 -10.86 -3.40
CA PRO A 355 27.90 -9.84 -3.00
C PRO A 355 27.31 -8.43 -3.15
N PRO A 356 27.70 -7.48 -2.29
CA PRO A 356 27.16 -6.12 -2.32
C PRO A 356 27.66 -5.41 -3.58
N GLU A 357 26.77 -5.18 -4.54
CA GLU A 357 26.99 -4.11 -5.49
C GLU A 357 27.15 -2.82 -4.69
N ARG A 358 28.29 -2.13 -4.91
CA ARG A 358 28.57 -0.83 -4.29
C ARG A 358 27.34 0.04 -4.50
N HIS A 359 26.73 0.52 -3.41
CA HIS A 359 25.55 1.39 -3.43
C HIS A 359 25.77 2.57 -4.38
N ARG A 360 25.40 2.40 -5.65
CA ARG A 360 24.66 3.42 -6.36
C ARG A 360 23.29 3.39 -5.70
N SER A 361 22.83 4.53 -5.20
CA SER A 361 21.46 4.73 -4.74
C SER A 361 20.50 3.95 -5.65
N SER A 362 19.89 2.89 -5.12
CA SER A 362 18.91 2.11 -5.86
C SER A 362 17.77 3.07 -6.22
N PRO A 363 17.20 3.04 -7.45
CA PRO A 363 16.16 3.98 -7.88
C PRO A 363 14.86 3.94 -7.06
N VAL A 364 14.79 3.10 -6.02
CA VAL A 364 13.61 2.74 -5.23
C VAL A 364 13.62 3.38 -3.82
N THR A 365 14.69 4.06 -3.40
CA THR A 365 14.73 4.71 -2.08
C THR A 365 13.93 6.03 -2.11
N PRO A 366 12.89 6.20 -1.27
CA PRO A 366 12.13 7.45 -1.23
C PRO A 366 12.97 8.57 -0.61
N HIS A 367 13.11 9.66 -1.35
CA HIS A 367 13.70 10.91 -0.89
C HIS A 367 12.59 11.84 -0.38
N CYS A 368 12.63 12.17 0.92
CA CYS A 368 11.63 13.03 1.55
C CYS A 368 12.25 14.31 2.08
N LEU A 369 11.58 15.44 1.88
CA LEU A 369 12.00 16.75 2.37
C LEU A 369 10.78 17.57 2.80
N ALA A 370 10.77 18.07 4.04
CA ALA A 370 9.71 18.94 4.52
C ALA A 370 10.11 20.42 4.41
N LEU A 371 9.20 21.21 3.84
CA LEU A 371 9.24 22.66 3.78
C LEU A 371 8.34 23.24 4.86
N VAL A 372 8.92 23.97 5.80
CA VAL A 372 8.19 24.51 6.95
C VAL A 372 8.25 26.03 6.92
N ALA A 373 7.10 26.70 6.97
CA ALA A 373 6.99 28.17 6.96
C ALA A 373 7.32 28.78 8.34
N ALA A 374 8.43 28.36 8.94
CA ALA A 374 8.92 28.85 10.22
C ALA A 374 10.46 28.81 10.27
N PRO A 375 11.11 29.69 11.07
CA PRO A 375 12.56 29.69 11.24
C PRO A 375 13.13 28.38 11.83
N PRO A 376 14.41 28.04 11.56
CA PRO A 376 14.99 26.76 12.01
C PRO A 376 14.95 26.51 13.52
N HIS A 377 15.06 27.57 14.32
CA HIS A 377 15.05 27.46 15.79
C HIS A 377 13.65 27.08 16.33
N THR A 378 12.59 27.71 15.82
CA THR A 378 11.21 27.38 16.23
C THR A 378 10.82 25.97 15.80
N VAL A 379 11.25 25.57 14.59
CA VAL A 379 11.04 24.20 14.10
C VAL A 379 11.82 23.20 14.95
N ALA A 380 13.06 23.51 15.33
CA ALA A 380 13.86 22.64 16.20
C ALA A 380 13.21 22.46 17.58
N ASP A 381 12.66 23.51 18.16
CA ASP A 381 11.98 23.47 19.47
C ASP A 381 10.70 22.62 19.41
N ALA A 382 9.87 22.80 18.39
CA ALA A 382 8.67 21.97 18.17
C ALA A 382 9.04 20.50 17.86
N ALA A 383 10.17 20.27 17.19
CA ALA A 383 10.65 18.95 16.81
C ALA A 383 11.31 18.15 17.95
N LEU A 384 11.51 18.75 19.13
CA LEU A 384 12.16 18.10 20.28
C LEU A 384 11.47 16.79 20.72
N MET A 385 10.18 16.63 20.42
CA MET A 385 9.38 15.48 20.82
C MET A 385 9.14 14.42 19.72
N CYS A 386 9.65 14.65 18.50
CA CYS A 386 9.40 13.76 17.35
C CYS A 386 10.04 12.36 17.51
N GLY A 387 11.04 12.21 18.38
CA GLY A 387 11.64 10.90 18.71
C GLY A 387 12.43 10.24 17.56
N VAL A 388 12.64 10.96 16.46
CA VAL A 388 13.50 10.63 15.32
C VAL A 388 14.57 11.73 15.16
N PRO A 389 15.78 11.41 14.70
CA PRO A 389 16.78 12.43 14.43
C PRO A 389 16.40 13.20 13.15
N LEU A 390 16.35 14.52 13.25
CA LEU A 390 15.99 15.41 12.15
C LEU A 390 17.16 16.34 11.84
N ARG A 391 17.41 16.58 10.56
CA ARG A 391 18.33 17.63 10.13
C ARG A 391 17.51 18.82 9.65
N ILE A 392 17.77 19.99 10.22
CA ILE A 392 17.05 21.23 9.94
C ILE A 392 18.05 22.23 9.36
N ALA A 393 17.71 22.81 8.21
CA ALA A 393 18.53 23.82 7.54
C ALA A 393 17.68 25.08 7.25
N PRO A 394 18.29 26.28 7.26
CA PRO A 394 17.59 27.50 6.87
C PRO A 394 17.19 27.46 5.40
N ALA A 395 15.97 27.90 5.10
CA ALA A 395 15.47 28.12 3.75
C ALA A 395 15.20 29.63 3.52
N PRO A 396 15.20 30.11 2.26
CA PRO A 396 14.78 31.47 1.94
C PRO A 396 13.40 31.82 2.53
N GLY A 397 13.19 33.10 2.89
CA GLY A 397 11.87 33.60 3.29
C GLY A 397 11.38 33.11 4.66
N ARG A 398 12.21 33.19 5.72
CA ARG A 398 11.90 32.74 7.11
C ARG A 398 11.35 31.31 7.20
N SER A 399 11.74 30.45 6.26
CA SER A 399 11.32 29.05 6.17
C SER A 399 12.47 28.11 6.57
N SER A 400 12.16 26.83 6.74
CA SER A 400 13.15 25.79 7.05
C SER A 400 12.95 24.57 6.17
N TYR A 401 14.07 23.95 5.81
CA TYR A 401 14.10 22.60 5.27
C TYR A 401 14.30 21.60 6.40
N VAL A 402 13.55 20.49 6.40
CA VAL A 402 13.71 19.39 7.36
C VAL A 402 13.79 18.07 6.63
N GLU A 403 14.81 17.27 6.92
CA GLU A 403 14.95 15.89 6.45
C GLU A 403 15.24 14.95 7.63
N LEU A 404 15.10 13.64 7.40
CA LEU A 404 15.55 12.64 8.37
C LEU A 404 17.08 12.56 8.35
N ALA A 405 17.72 12.59 9.51
CA ALA A 405 19.15 12.35 9.60
C ALA A 405 19.43 10.84 9.74
N ALA A 406 20.53 10.35 9.17
CA ALA A 406 20.95 8.97 9.33
C ALA A 406 21.14 8.59 10.81
N ASP A 407 20.46 7.53 11.26
CA ASP A 407 20.54 6.99 12.62
C ASP A 407 21.29 5.64 12.62
N PRO A 408 22.44 5.51 13.31
CA PRO A 408 23.15 4.24 13.41
C PRO A 408 22.41 3.17 14.23
N GLU A 409 21.45 3.52 15.09
CA GLU A 409 20.58 2.56 15.79
C GLU A 409 19.13 3.07 15.99
N PRO A 410 18.14 2.62 15.18
CA PRO A 410 16.78 3.15 15.24
C PRO A 410 16.13 2.97 16.62
N GLY A 411 15.64 4.06 17.19
CA GLY A 411 14.93 4.07 18.48
C GLY A 411 13.54 3.42 18.46
N VAL A 412 13.05 3.01 19.63
CA VAL A 412 11.76 2.30 19.85
C VAL A 412 10.52 3.01 19.25
N ARG A 413 10.48 4.35 19.19
CA ARG A 413 9.39 5.10 18.53
C ARG A 413 9.54 5.10 17.01
N ALA A 414 10.76 5.07 16.52
CA ALA A 414 11.05 5.13 15.10
C ALA A 414 10.69 3.81 14.37
N THR A 415 10.49 2.71 15.11
CA THR A 415 9.92 1.44 14.62
C THR A 415 8.39 1.40 14.62
N LEU A 416 7.74 2.30 15.38
CA LEU A 416 6.27 2.44 15.42
C LEU A 416 5.75 3.38 14.34
N LEU A 417 6.52 4.41 14.02
CA LEU A 417 6.29 5.27 12.87
C LEU A 417 6.63 4.41 11.65
N GLY A 418 5.65 4.10 10.80
CA GLY A 418 5.83 3.36 9.55
C GLY A 418 6.84 4.04 8.62
N GLU A 419 6.87 3.68 7.34
CA GLU A 419 7.95 4.18 6.49
C GLU A 419 7.87 5.67 6.15
N ASP A 420 6.71 6.30 6.36
CA ASP A 420 6.52 7.74 6.23
C ASP A 420 6.95 8.52 7.50
N ARG A 421 8.19 8.26 7.94
CA ARG A 421 8.73 8.74 9.23
C ARG A 421 8.82 10.27 9.28
N LEU A 422 9.06 10.92 8.15
CA LEU A 422 9.14 12.38 8.07
C LEU A 422 7.76 13.02 8.17
N THR A 423 6.75 12.45 7.52
CA THR A 423 5.35 12.92 7.64
C THR A 423 4.84 12.77 9.06
N ALA A 424 5.13 11.64 9.71
CA ALA A 424 4.76 11.45 11.11
C ALA A 424 5.55 12.37 12.07
N ALA A 425 6.79 12.72 11.74
CA ALA A 425 7.53 13.75 12.47
C ALA A 425 6.91 15.14 12.26
N ALA A 426 6.50 15.46 11.04
CA ALA A 426 5.84 16.72 10.68
C ALA A 426 4.49 16.90 11.35
N ASP A 427 3.76 15.82 11.58
CA ASP A 427 2.53 15.84 12.36
C ASP A 427 2.81 16.37 13.78
N ASN A 428 3.85 15.84 14.42
CA ASN A 428 4.26 16.25 15.76
C ASN A 428 4.74 17.70 15.82
N PHE A 429 5.64 18.14 14.93
CA PHE A 429 6.19 19.51 15.00
C PHE A 429 5.27 20.59 14.40
N THR A 430 4.12 20.22 13.84
CA THR A 430 3.04 21.14 13.45
C THR A 430 1.87 21.13 14.44
N THR A 431 1.89 20.25 15.44
CA THR A 431 0.82 20.16 16.45
C THR A 431 0.84 21.38 17.35
N GLY A 432 -0.29 22.10 17.41
CA GLY A 432 -0.43 23.31 18.23
C GLY A 432 0.25 24.55 17.66
N GLU A 433 0.85 24.45 16.47
CA GLU A 433 1.61 25.53 15.87
C GLU A 433 0.86 26.19 14.70
N PRO A 434 1.08 27.49 14.44
CA PRO A 434 0.36 28.23 13.40
C PRO A 434 0.90 27.99 11.99
N TRP A 435 2.07 27.36 11.82
CA TRP A 435 2.69 27.13 10.51
C TRP A 435 2.28 25.79 9.88
N PRO A 436 2.11 25.73 8.55
CA PRO A 436 2.00 24.47 7.83
C PRO A 436 3.37 23.86 7.51
N ALA A 437 3.39 22.55 7.24
CA ALA A 437 4.52 21.83 6.68
C ALA A 437 4.11 21.09 5.42
N LEU A 438 4.84 21.30 4.33
CA LEU A 438 4.68 20.57 3.07
C LEU A 438 5.79 19.54 2.94
N VAL A 439 5.45 18.26 3.12
CA VAL A 439 6.39 17.15 2.99
C VAL A 439 6.40 16.68 1.54
N LEU A 440 7.50 16.90 0.84
CA LEU A 440 7.72 16.47 -0.53
C LEU A 440 8.31 15.06 -0.53
N ARG A 441 7.87 14.23 -1.46
CA ARG A 441 8.31 12.84 -1.64
C ARG A 441 8.74 12.63 -3.09
N ARG A 442 9.83 11.89 -3.29
CA ARG A 442 10.26 11.44 -4.60
C ARG A 442 10.83 10.03 -4.53
N THR A 443 10.32 9.12 -5.35
CA THR A 443 10.78 7.74 -5.44
C THR A 443 10.89 7.38 -6.92
N GLY A 444 12.10 7.31 -7.47
CA GLY A 444 12.28 7.12 -8.92
C GLY A 444 11.66 8.25 -9.75
N ASP A 445 10.64 7.90 -10.54
CA ASP A 445 9.83 8.79 -11.38
C ASP A 445 8.53 9.28 -10.72
N ARG A 446 8.21 8.80 -9.51
CA ARG A 446 7.06 9.26 -8.71
C ARG A 446 7.41 10.48 -7.89
N TYR A 447 6.50 11.45 -7.89
CA TYR A 447 6.63 12.69 -7.12
C TYR A 447 5.34 12.92 -6.37
N GLY A 448 5.40 13.40 -5.14
CA GLY A 448 4.19 13.73 -4.41
C GLY A 448 4.45 14.70 -3.29
N PHE A 449 3.37 15.08 -2.62
CA PHE A 449 3.45 15.87 -1.40
C PHE A 449 2.35 15.52 -0.43
N THR A 450 2.62 15.75 0.85
CA THR A 450 1.63 15.72 1.93
C THR A 450 1.68 17.05 2.67
N LEU A 451 0.53 17.72 2.79
CA LEU A 451 0.39 18.95 3.54
C LEU A 451 -0.12 18.64 4.95
N LEU A 452 0.61 19.12 5.95
CA LEU A 452 0.23 19.04 7.35
C LEU A 452 0.04 20.42 7.95
N HIS A 453 -1.02 20.59 8.72
CA HIS A 453 -1.29 21.83 9.45
C HIS A 453 -2.06 21.52 10.74
N LYS A 454 -1.63 22.11 11.86
CA LYS A 454 -2.18 21.88 13.20
C LYS A 454 -2.19 20.41 13.65
N GLY A 455 -1.14 19.65 13.30
CA GLY A 455 -1.04 18.23 13.67
C GLY A 455 -2.10 17.36 13.01
N ARG A 456 -2.43 17.67 11.75
CA ARG A 456 -3.30 16.84 10.90
C ARG A 456 -2.82 16.90 9.46
N LYS A 457 -2.95 15.78 8.75
CA LYS A 457 -2.87 15.71 7.28
C LYS A 457 -4.10 16.43 6.70
N VAL A 458 -3.86 17.45 5.87
CA VAL A 458 -4.92 18.31 5.32
C VAL A 458 -5.07 18.11 3.81
N ALA A 459 -3.98 17.84 3.11
CA ALA A 459 -4.01 17.48 1.68
C ALA A 459 -2.90 16.49 1.35
N ASP A 460 -3.09 15.72 0.29
CA ASP A 460 -2.13 14.75 -0.22
C ASP A 460 -2.29 14.67 -1.72
N HIS A 461 -1.17 14.51 -2.42
CA HIS A 461 -1.19 14.34 -3.87
C HIS A 461 0.01 13.51 -4.30
N ASP A 462 -0.20 12.67 -5.31
CA ASP A 462 0.82 11.87 -5.97
C ASP A 462 0.73 12.08 -7.49
N TRP A 463 1.88 12.31 -8.11
CA TRP A 463 2.10 12.28 -9.54
C TRP A 463 2.80 10.96 -9.87
N ASP A 464 1.99 9.92 -9.99
CA ASP A 464 2.42 8.59 -10.43
C ASP A 464 2.21 8.47 -11.95
N PRO A 465 3.26 8.26 -12.76
CA PRO A 465 3.13 8.12 -14.21
C PRO A 465 2.36 6.86 -14.63
N ALA A 466 2.16 5.88 -13.74
CA ALA A 466 1.34 4.70 -13.98
C ALA A 466 -0.13 4.89 -13.55
N ALA A 467 -0.45 5.92 -12.78
CA ALA A 467 -1.80 6.19 -12.31
C ALA A 467 -2.62 7.00 -13.33
N PRO A 468 -3.96 6.84 -13.35
CA PRO A 468 -4.83 7.69 -14.16
C PRO A 468 -4.66 9.17 -13.80
N VAL A 469 -4.83 10.06 -14.78
CA VAL A 469 -4.81 11.50 -14.52
C VAL A 469 -5.90 11.85 -13.49
N PRO A 470 -5.56 12.56 -12.39
CA PRO A 470 -6.53 12.89 -11.36
C PRO A 470 -7.76 13.61 -11.93
N ASP A 471 -8.95 13.26 -11.42
CA ASP A 471 -10.21 13.93 -11.77
C ASP A 471 -10.15 15.44 -11.46
N HIS A 472 -10.94 16.23 -12.21
CA HIS A 472 -11.03 17.67 -11.99
C HIS A 472 -11.47 18.03 -10.58
N GLY A 473 -12.50 17.34 -10.06
CA GLY A 473 -13.07 17.61 -8.75
C GLY A 473 -12.05 17.34 -7.64
N ALA A 474 -11.37 16.20 -7.71
CA ALA A 474 -10.31 15.83 -6.76
C ALA A 474 -9.16 16.85 -6.77
N ALA A 475 -8.67 17.22 -7.95
CA ALA A 475 -7.60 18.20 -8.08
C ALA A 475 -8.02 19.61 -7.63
N ALA A 476 -9.26 20.02 -7.90
CA ALA A 476 -9.80 21.30 -7.47
C ALA A 476 -9.96 21.35 -5.94
N ALA A 477 -10.39 20.25 -5.30
CA ALA A 477 -10.49 20.15 -3.85
C ALA A 477 -9.10 20.28 -3.18
N THR A 478 -8.11 19.53 -3.67
CA THR A 478 -6.72 19.62 -3.19
C THR A 478 -6.15 21.04 -3.37
N ALA A 479 -6.38 21.66 -4.53
CA ALA A 479 -5.97 23.04 -4.79
C ALA A 479 -6.66 24.06 -3.87
N GLY A 480 -7.95 23.87 -3.58
CA GLY A 480 -8.71 24.71 -2.64
C GLY A 480 -8.17 24.63 -1.20
N THR A 481 -7.80 23.44 -0.76
CA THR A 481 -7.15 23.23 0.53
C THR A 481 -5.78 23.93 0.59
N LEU A 482 -4.95 23.77 -0.45
CA LEU A 482 -3.67 24.47 -0.56
C LEU A 482 -3.85 25.99 -0.54
N ALA A 483 -4.82 26.51 -1.29
CA ALA A 483 -5.12 27.94 -1.31
C ALA A 483 -5.58 28.48 0.05
N THR A 484 -6.36 27.71 0.80
CA THR A 484 -6.81 28.08 2.15
C THR A 484 -5.63 28.16 3.12
N VAL A 485 -4.70 27.20 3.06
CA VAL A 485 -3.56 27.11 3.97
C VAL A 485 -2.46 28.12 3.64
N TYR A 486 -2.20 28.37 2.35
CA TYR A 486 -1.14 29.28 1.89
C TYR A 486 -1.64 30.67 1.48
N GLY A 487 -2.95 30.94 1.56
CA GLY A 487 -3.54 32.26 1.28
C GLY A 487 -3.55 32.63 -0.20
N LEU A 488 -3.78 31.67 -1.11
CA LEU A 488 -3.84 31.94 -2.55
C LEU A 488 -5.21 32.49 -2.96
N THR A 489 -5.20 33.51 -3.82
CA THR A 489 -6.43 34.14 -4.35
C THR A 489 -6.99 33.44 -5.59
N ASP A 490 -6.16 32.71 -6.35
CA ASP A 490 -6.57 31.97 -7.55
C ASP A 490 -6.07 30.52 -7.48
N THR A 491 -7.01 29.57 -7.51
CA THR A 491 -6.71 28.13 -7.45
C THR A 491 -6.42 27.53 -8.82
N ARG A 492 -6.80 28.19 -9.92
CA ARG A 492 -6.72 27.64 -11.28
C ARG A 492 -5.31 27.20 -11.69
N PRO A 493 -4.24 27.97 -11.41
CA PRO A 493 -2.87 27.55 -11.73
C PRO A 493 -2.46 26.28 -10.97
N VAL A 494 -2.84 26.16 -9.70
CA VAL A 494 -2.53 24.99 -8.87
C VAL A 494 -3.34 23.77 -9.36
N THR A 495 -4.63 23.93 -9.65
CA THR A 495 -5.47 22.86 -10.21
C THR A 495 -4.90 22.34 -11.53
N SER A 496 -4.41 23.22 -12.40
CA SER A 496 -3.76 22.83 -13.66
C SER A 496 -2.46 22.05 -13.42
N LEU A 497 -1.62 22.47 -12.47
CA LEU A 497 -0.38 21.77 -12.12
C LEU A 497 -0.62 20.39 -11.50
N LEU A 498 -1.68 20.22 -10.71
CA LEU A 498 -2.03 18.93 -10.13
C LEU A 498 -2.47 17.90 -11.19
N ARG A 499 -3.03 18.37 -12.32
CA ARG A 499 -3.56 17.52 -13.41
C ARG A 499 -2.68 17.41 -14.66
N GLY A 500 -1.73 18.33 -14.87
CA GLY A 500 -0.95 18.37 -16.11
C GLY A 500 -0.17 17.07 -16.36
N SER A 501 0.03 16.67 -17.61
CA SER A 501 0.76 15.44 -17.99
C SER A 501 2.26 15.65 -18.23
N ASP A 502 2.76 16.87 -18.08
CA ASP A 502 4.17 17.21 -18.28
C ASP A 502 5.10 16.59 -17.21
N ASP A 503 6.41 16.70 -17.39
CA ASP A 503 7.43 16.21 -16.46
C ASP A 503 7.11 16.55 -14.97
N PRO A 504 6.95 15.54 -14.10
CA PRO A 504 6.54 15.73 -12.70
C PRO A 504 7.54 16.53 -11.86
N ALA A 505 8.84 16.53 -12.21
CA ALA A 505 9.83 17.37 -11.53
C ALA A 505 9.58 18.87 -11.76
N ARG A 506 9.19 19.23 -12.99
CA ARG A 506 8.79 20.60 -13.34
C ARG A 506 7.50 20.99 -12.63
N ARG A 507 6.52 20.09 -12.54
CA ARG A 507 5.26 20.30 -11.80
C ARG A 507 5.50 20.57 -10.32
N GLN A 508 6.31 19.76 -9.66
CA GLN A 508 6.64 19.97 -8.25
C GLN A 508 7.32 21.33 -8.02
N SER A 509 8.26 21.72 -8.88
CA SER A 509 8.94 23.03 -8.78
C SER A 509 8.01 24.21 -9.05
N ALA A 510 7.13 24.10 -10.05
CA ALA A 510 6.12 25.11 -10.36
C ALA A 510 5.07 25.24 -9.24
N LEU A 511 4.69 24.13 -8.59
CA LEU A 511 3.80 24.14 -7.43
C LEU A 511 4.41 24.93 -6.28
N LEU A 512 5.68 24.69 -5.93
CA LEU A 512 6.34 25.44 -4.86
C LEU A 512 6.37 26.94 -5.16
N THR A 513 6.62 27.30 -6.41
CA THR A 513 6.59 28.70 -6.87
C THR A 513 5.19 29.31 -6.72
N ALA A 514 4.14 28.58 -7.11
CA ALA A 514 2.76 29.02 -6.98
C ALA A 514 2.33 29.19 -5.51
N LEU A 515 2.87 28.37 -4.61
CA LEU A 515 2.62 28.45 -3.16
C LEU A 515 3.49 29.50 -2.44
N GLY A 516 4.40 30.20 -3.15
CA GLY A 516 5.34 31.13 -2.53
C GLY A 516 6.38 30.47 -1.62
N LEU A 517 6.60 29.16 -1.78
CA LEU A 517 7.56 28.38 -1.01
C LEU A 517 8.97 28.45 -1.61
N PRO A 518 10.02 28.27 -0.80
CA PRO A 518 11.38 28.33 -1.30
C PRO A 518 11.66 27.16 -2.27
N PRO A 519 12.59 27.37 -3.24
CA PRO A 519 12.92 26.34 -4.23
C PRO A 519 13.59 25.13 -3.57
N LEU A 520 13.60 23.99 -4.26
CA LEU A 520 14.24 22.78 -3.76
C LEU A 520 15.78 22.91 -3.70
N PRO A 521 16.46 22.33 -2.69
CA PRO A 521 17.91 22.26 -2.66
C PRO A 521 18.46 21.47 -3.85
N ALA A 522 19.62 21.90 -4.37
CA ALA A 522 20.28 21.23 -5.48
C ALA A 522 20.63 19.77 -5.11
N GLY A 523 20.17 18.82 -5.94
CA GLY A 523 20.40 17.39 -5.71
C GLY A 523 19.31 16.66 -4.93
N PHE A 524 18.20 17.32 -4.57
CA PHE A 524 17.03 16.65 -4.01
C PHE A 524 16.52 15.56 -4.98
N GLY A 525 16.39 14.32 -4.49
CA GLY A 525 16.04 13.16 -5.31
C GLY A 525 17.19 12.44 -6.02
N THR A 526 18.43 12.88 -5.79
CA THR A 526 19.65 12.21 -6.29
C THR A 526 20.62 11.82 -5.17
N ARG A 527 20.38 12.31 -3.96
CA ARG A 527 21.21 12.10 -2.76
C ARG A 527 20.31 11.74 -1.58
N ASP A 528 20.79 10.85 -0.72
CA ASP A 528 20.03 10.37 0.45
C ASP A 528 19.89 11.44 1.55
N GLU A 529 20.92 12.27 1.78
CA GLU A 529 20.89 13.39 2.75
C GLU A 529 21.24 14.73 2.05
N VAL A 530 20.24 15.40 1.49
CA VAL A 530 20.45 16.60 0.66
C VAL A 530 20.90 17.81 1.49
N LEU A 531 20.42 17.93 2.74
CA LEU A 531 20.71 19.08 3.60
C LEU A 531 22.13 19.08 4.17
N THR A 532 22.89 17.98 4.04
CA THR A 532 24.33 17.95 4.41
C THR A 532 25.18 18.95 3.62
N THR A 533 24.69 19.37 2.45
CA THR A 533 25.39 20.27 1.54
C THR A 533 25.10 21.75 1.78
N LEU A 534 24.12 22.06 2.63
CA LEU A 534 23.75 23.43 2.98
C LEU A 534 24.53 23.92 4.20
N ALA A 535 24.99 25.17 4.14
CA ALA A 535 25.57 25.86 5.29
C ALA A 535 24.52 25.98 6.42
N ASP A 536 24.96 25.87 7.67
CA ASP A 536 24.13 25.96 8.89
C ASP A 536 23.06 24.86 9.08
N ALA A 537 23.14 23.76 8.33
CA ALA A 537 22.33 22.57 8.61
C ALA A 537 22.71 21.95 9.98
N ARG A 538 21.74 21.85 10.90
CA ARG A 538 21.94 21.30 12.23
C ARG A 538 21.21 19.97 12.38
N VAL A 539 21.90 18.97 12.91
CA VAL A 539 21.29 17.69 13.28
C VAL A 539 20.74 17.81 14.70
N LEU A 540 19.42 17.69 14.82
CA LEU A 540 18.74 17.54 16.09
C LEU A 540 18.83 16.07 16.54
N ALA A 541 19.75 15.80 17.47
CA ALA A 541 19.95 14.47 18.01
C ALA A 541 18.75 14.01 18.85
N ARG A 542 18.46 12.70 18.83
CA ARG A 542 17.40 12.02 19.59
C ARG A 542 17.37 12.49 21.06
N ARG A 543 16.27 13.11 21.49
CA ARG A 543 16.00 13.40 22.91
C ARG A 543 14.88 12.48 23.42
N GLY A 544 15.11 11.88 24.60
CA GLY A 544 14.09 11.05 25.26
C GLY A 544 12.96 11.91 25.84
N PHE A 545 11.73 11.39 25.82
CA PHE A 545 10.50 12.05 26.30
C PHE A 545 10.65 12.75 27.68
N PHE A 546 11.37 12.13 28.62
CA PHE A 546 11.61 12.70 29.94
C PHE A 546 12.69 13.79 29.99
N GLY A 547 13.59 13.85 29.01
CA GLY A 547 14.64 14.87 28.93
C GLY A 547 14.08 16.24 28.51
N GLY A 548 13.16 16.27 27.55
CA GLY A 548 12.52 17.51 27.10
C GLY A 548 11.64 18.15 28.17
N MET A 549 10.84 17.34 28.87
CA MET A 549 9.88 17.82 29.89
C MET A 549 10.57 18.47 31.11
N VAL A 550 11.78 18.03 31.46
CA VAL A 550 12.55 18.56 32.59
C VAL A 550 13.14 19.94 32.28
N ASP A 551 13.51 20.21 31.03
CA ASP A 551 14.10 21.48 30.62
C ASP A 551 13.02 22.56 30.39
N THR A 552 11.83 22.20 29.88
CA THR A 552 10.69 23.13 29.76
C THR A 552 10.22 23.64 31.13
N LEU A 553 10.40 22.85 32.18
CA LEU A 553 10.15 23.24 33.57
C LEU A 553 11.32 24.01 34.21
N SER A 554 12.51 23.99 33.60
CA SER A 554 13.74 24.58 34.17
C SER A 554 14.19 25.88 33.50
N GLY A 555 13.59 26.29 32.37
CA GLY A 555 13.67 27.65 31.85
C GLY A 555 15.07 28.17 31.47
N ASP A 556 15.97 27.34 30.93
CA ASP A 556 17.31 27.78 30.52
C ASP A 556 17.47 27.75 28.97
N PRO A 557 17.58 28.91 28.29
CA PRO A 557 17.54 28.98 26.82
C PRO A 557 18.92 28.92 26.13
N ALA A 558 20.01 28.63 26.83
CA ALA A 558 21.35 28.69 26.23
C ALA A 558 22.05 27.32 26.17
N GLY A 559 22.15 26.76 24.96
CA GLY A 559 22.94 25.58 24.67
C GLY A 559 24.43 25.76 25.02
N ARG A 560 24.86 25.16 26.13
CA ARG A 560 26.26 24.78 26.36
C ARG A 560 26.33 23.29 26.70
N PRO A 561 27.27 22.53 26.11
CA PRO A 561 27.42 21.12 26.41
C PRO A 561 28.00 20.96 27.82
N THR A 562 27.18 20.50 28.76
CA THR A 562 27.65 20.07 30.08
C THR A 562 28.00 18.58 30.02
N LEU A 563 29.22 18.25 30.44
CA LEU A 563 29.72 16.88 30.55
C LEU A 563 28.76 15.99 31.36
N PRO A 564 28.64 14.69 31.04
CA PRO A 564 27.60 13.82 31.59
C PRO A 564 27.77 13.64 33.10
N ARG A 565 26.93 14.31 33.88
CA ARG A 565 26.76 13.96 35.30
C ARG A 565 25.97 12.66 35.39
N ARG A 566 26.63 11.61 35.90
CA ARG A 566 26.02 10.29 36.17
C ARG A 566 24.65 10.47 36.84
N PRO A 567 23.55 9.92 36.28
CA PRO A 567 22.24 10.12 36.85
C PRO A 567 22.17 9.44 38.22
N ARG A 568 21.64 10.16 39.21
CA ARG A 568 21.34 9.64 40.56
C ARG A 568 20.12 8.72 40.50
N TRP A 569 20.24 7.62 39.75
CA TRP A 569 19.25 6.56 39.54
C TRP A 569 18.65 5.99 40.83
N TRP A 570 19.34 6.14 41.96
CA TRP A 570 18.88 5.74 43.28
C TRP A 570 17.86 6.71 43.89
N VAL A 571 17.94 8.02 43.61
CA VAL A 571 17.05 9.03 44.19
C VAL A 571 15.63 8.88 43.63
N LEU A 572 15.50 8.70 42.32
CA LEU A 572 14.21 8.46 41.65
C LEU A 572 13.51 7.20 42.17
N ARG A 573 14.26 6.17 42.56
CA ARG A 573 13.70 4.90 43.05
C ARG A 573 13.34 4.93 44.53
N VAL A 574 14.07 5.70 45.33
CA VAL A 574 13.67 6.00 46.72
C VAL A 574 12.40 6.86 46.73
N ALA A 575 12.30 7.86 45.85
CA ALA A 575 11.09 8.66 45.68
C ALA A 575 9.90 7.81 45.20
N ALA A 576 10.11 6.90 44.23
CA ALA A 576 9.09 5.96 43.80
C ALA A 576 8.64 5.03 44.94
N LEU A 577 9.57 4.50 45.76
CA LEU A 577 9.20 3.65 46.90
C LEU A 577 8.34 4.41 47.93
N LEU A 578 8.67 5.67 48.21
CA LEU A 578 7.88 6.53 49.10
C LEU A 578 6.47 6.83 48.56
N LEU A 579 6.28 6.81 47.24
CA LEU A 579 4.98 6.98 46.60
C LEU A 579 4.16 5.68 46.54
N PHE A 580 4.79 4.54 46.25
CA PHE A 580 4.08 3.28 46.02
C PHE A 580 3.71 2.54 47.32
N VAL A 581 4.44 2.74 48.42
CA VAL A 581 4.11 2.12 49.73
C VAL A 581 2.75 2.61 50.28
N PRO A 582 2.43 3.92 50.29
CA PRO A 582 1.10 4.40 50.66
C PRO A 582 0.00 3.91 49.73
N VAL A 583 0.27 3.87 48.42
CA VAL A 583 -0.68 3.38 47.40
C VAL A 583 -0.97 1.89 47.61
N MET A 584 0.04 1.10 47.94
CA MET A 584 -0.12 -0.31 48.31
C MET A 584 -0.94 -0.48 49.59
N ALA A 585 -0.66 0.32 50.62
CA ALA A 585 -1.42 0.27 51.88
C ALA A 585 -2.89 0.66 51.69
N TYR A 586 -3.14 1.70 50.90
CA TYR A 586 -4.50 2.14 50.54
C TYR A 586 -5.23 1.09 49.69
N ALA A 587 -4.54 0.46 48.75
CA ALA A 587 -5.11 -0.55 47.87
C ALA A 587 -5.55 -1.84 48.60
N TRP A 588 -4.93 -2.17 49.73
CA TRP A 588 -5.35 -3.29 50.59
C TRP A 588 -6.39 -2.92 51.65
N TRP A 589 -6.54 -1.63 51.95
CA TRP A 589 -7.50 -1.14 52.95
C TRP A 589 -8.84 -0.72 52.34
N SER A 590 -8.86 -0.25 51.08
CA SER A 590 -10.09 0.16 50.41
C SER A 590 -10.89 -1.05 49.88
N PRO A 591 -12.15 -1.24 50.31
CA PRO A 591 -13.00 -2.35 49.85
C PRO A 591 -13.37 -2.24 48.36
N ASP A 592 -13.23 -1.06 47.75
CA ASP A 592 -13.53 -0.80 46.33
C ASP A 592 -12.37 -1.19 45.40
N ILE A 593 -11.19 -1.45 45.97
CA ILE A 593 -10.00 -1.84 45.21
C ILE A 593 -9.91 -3.36 45.25
N GLY A 594 -10.46 -4.00 44.21
CA GLY A 594 -10.42 -5.45 44.06
C GLY A 594 -9.01 -6.03 44.20
N TRP A 595 -8.92 -7.24 44.77
CA TRP A 595 -7.69 -7.91 45.17
C TRP A 595 -6.56 -7.94 44.10
N PHE A 596 -6.92 -7.90 42.82
CA PHE A 596 -5.98 -7.84 41.68
C PHE A 596 -5.15 -6.54 41.65
N ARG A 597 -5.77 -5.37 41.88
CA ARG A 597 -5.08 -4.06 41.87
C ARG A 597 -4.21 -3.89 43.10
N ALA A 598 -4.66 -4.40 44.25
CA ALA A 598 -3.87 -4.48 45.47
C ALA A 598 -2.60 -5.33 45.26
N SER A 599 -2.74 -6.51 44.65
CA SER A 599 -1.61 -7.41 44.33
C SER A 599 -0.59 -6.78 43.38
N LEU A 600 -1.02 -6.04 42.36
CA LEU A 600 -0.14 -5.37 41.40
C LEU A 600 0.72 -4.28 42.07
N SER A 601 0.11 -3.50 42.98
CA SER A 601 0.82 -2.47 43.76
C SER A 601 1.86 -3.08 44.73
N THR A 602 1.55 -4.25 45.31
CA THR A 602 2.48 -5.00 46.16
C THR A 602 3.66 -5.55 45.36
N ILE A 603 3.43 -6.12 44.18
CA ILE A 603 4.51 -6.63 43.30
C ILE A 603 5.43 -5.49 42.85
N ALA A 604 4.87 -4.35 42.43
CA ALA A 604 5.65 -3.17 42.03
C ALA A 604 6.51 -2.64 43.19
N THR A 605 5.95 -2.56 44.39
CA THR A 605 6.66 -2.13 45.61
C THR A 605 7.79 -3.10 45.98
N CYS A 606 7.52 -4.42 45.97
CA CYS A 606 8.52 -5.46 46.22
C CYS A 606 9.65 -5.47 45.17
N TYR A 607 9.33 -5.24 43.90
CA TYR A 607 10.32 -5.17 42.83
C TYR A 607 11.26 -3.97 42.99
N ILE A 608 10.72 -2.78 43.32
CA ILE A 608 11.51 -1.58 43.57
C ILE A 608 12.39 -1.76 44.83
N ALA A 609 11.84 -2.35 45.90
CA ALA A 609 12.59 -2.68 47.11
C ALA A 609 13.70 -3.71 46.86
N GLY A 610 13.44 -4.74 46.06
CA GLY A 610 14.43 -5.74 45.64
C GLY A 610 15.56 -5.14 44.80
N GLN A 611 15.25 -4.20 43.92
CA GLN A 611 16.25 -3.48 43.14
C GLN A 611 17.12 -2.57 44.02
N LEU A 612 16.53 -1.86 45.00
CA LEU A 612 17.26 -1.00 45.94
C LEU A 612 18.16 -1.82 46.88
N THR A 613 17.66 -2.93 47.44
CA THR A 613 18.46 -3.83 48.29
C THR A 613 19.57 -4.54 47.51
N GLY A 614 19.31 -4.95 46.27
CA GLY A 614 20.34 -5.49 45.37
C GLY A 614 21.41 -4.48 44.97
N ALA A 615 21.05 -3.19 44.83
CA ALA A 615 22.00 -2.11 44.60
C ALA A 615 22.83 -1.79 45.87
N TRP A 616 22.20 -1.85 47.05
CA TRP A 616 22.86 -1.61 48.33
C TRP A 616 23.85 -2.74 48.70
N ARG A 617 23.49 -4.01 48.46
CA ARG A 617 24.40 -5.16 48.60
C ARG A 617 25.59 -5.09 47.65
N ARG A 618 25.40 -4.57 46.43
CA ARG A 618 26.50 -4.37 45.45
C ARG A 618 27.45 -3.24 45.88
N ARG A 619 26.98 -2.20 46.58
CA ARG A 619 27.86 -1.19 47.20
C ARG A 619 28.69 -1.73 48.36
N GLY A 620 28.18 -2.69 49.12
CA GLY A 620 28.92 -3.33 50.22
C GLY A 620 30.10 -4.20 49.76
N ARG A 621 30.04 -4.76 48.54
CA ARG A 621 31.10 -5.62 47.97
C ARG A 621 32.26 -4.84 47.32
N VAL A 622 32.06 -3.57 46.94
CA VAL A 622 33.09 -2.72 46.33
C VAL A 622 34.01 -2.07 47.38
N LYS A 623 33.71 -2.22 48.68
CA LYS A 623 34.54 -1.71 49.80
C LYS A 623 35.48 -2.75 50.44
N LYS A 624 35.55 -3.98 49.89
CA LYS A 624 36.43 -5.07 50.39
C LYS A 624 37.22 -5.79 49.29
N GLY A 625 37.45 -5.12 48.15
CA GLY A 625 38.33 -5.58 47.08
C GLY A 625 39.53 -4.65 46.98
#